data_AF-A0A6B1ARI0-F1
#
_entry.id   AF-A0A6B1ARI0-F1
#
_cell.length_a   1.000
_cell.length_b   1.000
_cell.length_c   1.000
_cell.angle_alpha   90.00
_cell.angle_beta   90.00
_cell.angle_gamma   90.00
#
_symmetry.space_group_name_H-M   'P 1'
#
loop_
_entity.id
_entity.type
_entity.pdbx_description
1 polymer ?
#
loop_
_entity_poly.entity_id
_entity_poly.type
_entity_poly.pdbx_seq_one_letter_code
_entity_poly.pdbx_strand_id
1 'polypeptide(L)'
;MDYVFEKQRQSVNHNPPSRQRIWTVAEAKARLSEILRLAEKEGPQRIGARRAFVVVPADLWNSGRDKRKPLGRWLVENLPQGVELELPDRSSSREAPFQEENEAK
;
A
#
# COMPACT_ATOMS: atom_id res chain seq x y z
N MET A 1 10.68 39.25 9.13
CA MET A 1 9.58 38.73 9.98
C MET A 1 9.09 37.49 9.26
N ASP A 2 9.85 36.43 9.49
CA ASP A 2 9.94 35.27 8.61
C ASP A 2 9.03 34.16 9.14
N TYR A 3 7.90 33.96 8.49
CA TYR A 3 6.99 32.87 8.81
C TYR A 3 7.49 31.59 8.13
N VAL A 4 8.30 30.84 8.87
CA VAL A 4 8.73 29.48 8.53
C VAL A 4 7.53 28.56 8.71
N PHE A 5 6.93 28.11 7.60
CA PHE A 5 5.93 27.05 7.62
C PHE A 5 6.63 25.70 7.76
N GLU A 6 6.81 25.27 9.00
CA GLU A 6 7.20 23.91 9.41
C GLU A 6 6.10 22.93 8.95
N LYS A 7 6.19 22.49 7.69
CA LYS A 7 5.28 21.48 7.14
C LYS A 7 5.69 20.12 7.69
N GLN A 8 5.09 19.75 8.82
CA GLN A 8 5.03 18.36 9.27
C GLN A 8 4.44 17.51 8.13
N ARG A 9 5.32 16.99 7.28
CA ARG A 9 5.06 15.78 6.51
C ARG A 9 4.83 14.71 7.55
N GLN A 10 3.56 14.38 7.81
CA GLN A 10 3.24 13.10 8.40
C GLN A 10 3.82 12.07 7.43
N SER A 11 5.01 11.60 7.77
CA SER A 11 5.59 10.38 7.27
C SER A 11 4.50 9.34 7.43
N VAL A 12 3.85 8.98 6.31
CA VAL A 12 3.26 7.66 6.21
C VAL A 12 4.42 6.73 6.49
N ASN A 13 4.53 6.30 7.75
CA ASN A 13 5.55 5.40 8.20
C ASN A 13 5.34 4.13 7.38
N HIS A 14 6.02 4.05 6.24
CA HIS A 14 6.27 2.80 5.55
C HIS A 14 7.27 2.08 6.45
N ASN A 15 6.73 1.53 7.54
CA ASN A 15 7.43 0.53 8.30
C ASN A 15 7.64 -0.62 7.30
N PRO A 16 8.89 -1.01 6.97
CA PRO A 16 9.09 -2.27 6.27
C PRO A 16 8.31 -3.33 7.04
N PRO A 17 7.68 -4.33 6.39
CA PRO A 17 6.88 -5.30 7.12
C PRO A 17 7.80 -5.97 8.15
N SER A 18 7.70 -5.50 9.41
CA SER A 18 8.12 -6.26 10.57
C SER A 18 7.48 -7.62 10.37
N ARG A 19 8.19 -8.71 10.68
CA ARG A 19 7.66 -10.08 10.56
C ARG A 19 6.34 -10.16 11.33
N GLN A 20 5.23 -9.81 10.66
CA GLN A 20 3.93 -9.70 11.28
C GLN A 20 3.55 -11.13 11.60
N ARG A 21 3.35 -11.39 12.89
CA ARG A 21 2.93 -12.70 13.38
C ARG A 21 1.71 -13.15 12.58
N ILE A 22 1.80 -14.31 11.95
CA ILE A 22 0.68 -14.92 11.23
C ILE A 22 0.01 -15.90 12.18
N TRP A 23 -1.24 -15.63 12.52
CA TRP A 23 -2.07 -16.53 13.31
C TRP A 23 -2.57 -17.67 12.44
N THR A 24 -2.54 -18.90 12.93
CA THR A 24 -3.34 -19.96 12.30
C THR A 24 -4.83 -19.70 12.53
N VAL A 25 -5.69 -20.32 11.71
CA VAL A 25 -7.15 -20.20 11.90
C VAL A 25 -7.58 -20.77 13.26
N ALA A 26 -6.93 -21.85 13.70
CA ALA A 26 -7.22 -22.48 14.99
C ALA A 26 -6.87 -21.56 16.17
N GLU A 27 -5.67 -20.97 16.16
CA GLU A 27 -5.27 -20.00 17.19
C GLU A 27 -6.18 -18.78 17.20
N ALA A 28 -6.55 -18.29 16.01
CA ALA A 28 -7.43 -17.13 15.90
C ALA A 28 -8.81 -17.38 16.50
N LYS A 29 -9.38 -18.58 16.30
CA LYS A 29 -10.65 -18.96 16.95
C LYS A 29 -10.51 -19.04 18.47
N ALA A 30 -9.40 -19.60 18.96
CA ALA A 30 -9.15 -19.75 20.40
C ALA A 30 -8.84 -18.41 21.10
N ARG A 31 -8.25 -17.45 20.38
CA ARG A 31 -7.72 -16.19 20.95
C ARG A 31 -8.27 -14.95 20.24
N LEU A 32 -9.52 -15.00 19.76
CA LEU A 32 -10.11 -13.93 18.97
C LEU A 32 -10.09 -12.58 19.70
N SER A 33 -10.44 -12.55 20.99
CA SER A 33 -10.43 -11.32 21.80
C SER A 33 -9.05 -10.68 21.89
N GLU A 34 -7.98 -11.48 21.94
CA GLU A 34 -6.62 -10.96 21.92
C GLU A 34 -6.25 -10.38 20.56
N ILE A 35 -6.64 -11.06 19.47
CA ILE A 35 -6.43 -10.55 18.12
C ILE A 35 -7.12 -9.20 17.93
N LEU A 36 -8.34 -9.03 18.42
CA LEU A 36 -9.06 -7.75 18.35
C LEU A 36 -8.32 -6.64 19.12
N ARG A 37 -7.87 -6.94 20.35
CA ARG A 37 -7.09 -5.99 21.16
C ARG A 37 -5.76 -5.61 20.49
N LEU A 38 -5.08 -6.56 19.87
CA LEU A 38 -3.85 -6.32 19.11
C LEU A 38 -4.13 -5.53 17.82
N ALA A 39 -5.25 -5.80 17.15
CA ALA A 39 -5.67 -5.06 15.96
C ALA A 39 -5.89 -3.57 16.26
N GLU A 40 -6.45 -3.26 17.43
CA GLU A 40 -6.65 -1.90 17.90
C GLU A 40 -5.36 -1.22 18.36
N LYS A 41 -4.51 -1.92 19.13
CA LYS A 41 -3.31 -1.32 19.75
C LYS A 41 -2.08 -1.32 18.85
N GLU A 42 -1.84 -2.42 18.14
CA GLU A 42 -0.60 -2.68 17.40
C GLU A 42 -0.80 -2.64 15.88
N GLY A 43 -2.06 -2.55 15.44
CA GLY A 43 -2.44 -2.49 14.04
C GLY A 43 -2.81 -3.85 13.44
N PRO A 44 -2.97 -3.93 12.10
CA PRO A 44 -3.61 -5.07 11.43
C PRO A 44 -3.00 -6.43 11.78
N GLN A 45 -3.86 -7.42 12.04
CA GLN A 45 -3.47 -8.78 12.40
C GLN A 45 -3.78 -9.76 11.27
N ARG A 46 -2.84 -10.63 10.91
CA ARG A 46 -2.97 -11.56 9.77
C ARG A 46 -3.27 -12.98 10.23
N ILE A 47 -4.32 -13.58 9.67
CA ILE A 47 -4.76 -14.95 9.96
C ILE A 47 -4.61 -15.80 8.68
N GLY A 48 -3.84 -16.88 8.76
CA GLY A 48 -3.62 -17.82 7.67
C GLY A 48 -2.46 -17.43 6.76
N ALA A 49 -1.62 -18.41 6.40
CA ALA A 49 -0.46 -18.20 5.53
C ALA A 49 -0.84 -18.20 4.04
N ARG A 50 -1.58 -19.23 3.57
CA ARG A 50 -1.99 -19.39 2.16
C ARG A 50 -3.29 -18.65 1.81
N ARG A 51 -4.34 -18.80 2.60
CA ARG A 51 -5.60 -18.02 2.47
C ARG A 51 -5.65 -17.02 3.61
N ALA A 52 -4.94 -15.91 3.40
CA ALA A 52 -4.77 -14.90 4.44
C ALA A 52 -6.02 -14.01 4.57
N PHE A 53 -6.46 -13.83 5.79
CA PHE A 53 -7.45 -12.83 6.20
C PHE A 53 -6.76 -11.80 7.10
N VAL A 54 -7.27 -10.58 7.12
CA VAL A 54 -6.72 -9.51 7.95
C VAL A 54 -7.83 -8.95 8.84
N VAL A 55 -7.55 -8.85 10.13
CA VAL A 55 -8.43 -8.21 11.11
C VAL A 55 -7.95 -6.78 11.32
N VAL A 56 -8.86 -5.84 11.13
CA VAL A 56 -8.64 -4.40 11.34
C VAL A 56 -9.84 -3.81 12.09
N PRO A 57 -9.65 -2.74 12.88
CA PRO A 57 -10.77 -1.98 13.42
C PRO A 57 -11.70 -1.48 12.30
N ALA A 58 -13.01 -1.48 12.57
CA ALA A 58 -14.02 -1.11 11.57
C ALA A 58 -13.84 0.34 11.08
N ASP A 59 -13.53 1.27 11.99
CA ASP A 59 -13.33 2.68 11.66
C ASP A 59 -12.14 2.89 10.73
N LEU A 60 -11.06 2.13 10.95
CA LEU A 60 -9.89 2.13 10.08
C LEU A 60 -10.27 1.66 8.66
N TRP A 61 -11.04 0.57 8.57
CA TRP A 61 -11.52 0.07 7.28
C TRP A 61 -12.42 1.07 6.55
N ASN A 62 -13.37 1.68 7.27
CA ASN A 62 -14.35 2.60 6.70
C ASN A 62 -13.68 3.92 6.25
N SER A 63 -12.75 4.46 7.06
CA SER A 63 -12.03 5.70 6.73
C SER A 63 -11.20 5.62 5.44
N GLY A 64 -10.71 4.42 5.08
CA GLY A 64 -10.00 4.17 3.82
C GLY A 64 -10.91 3.97 2.61
N ARG A 65 -12.20 3.68 2.82
CA ARG A 65 -13.16 3.34 1.77
C ARG A 65 -13.81 4.57 1.16
N ASP A 66 -14.17 5.56 1.99
CA ASP A 66 -14.83 6.79 1.54
C ASP A 66 -13.86 7.80 0.90
N LYS A 67 -12.55 7.59 1.05
CA LYS A 67 -11.51 8.54 0.62
C LYS A 67 -10.80 8.18 -0.68
N ARG A 68 -11.22 7.13 -1.40
CA ARG A 68 -10.65 6.86 -2.73
C ARG A 68 -11.19 7.87 -3.74
N LYS A 69 -10.63 9.08 -3.73
CA LYS A 69 -10.66 9.94 -4.91
C LYS A 69 -10.18 9.09 -6.10
N PRO A 70 -10.86 9.14 -7.25
CA PRO A 70 -10.35 8.49 -8.45
C PRO A 70 -8.89 8.88 -8.65
N LEU A 71 -8.01 7.91 -8.95
CA LEU A 71 -6.58 8.15 -9.04
C LEU A 71 -6.26 9.35 -9.94
N GLY A 72 -6.96 9.48 -11.07
CA GLY A 72 -6.84 10.64 -11.96
C GLY A 72 -7.12 11.98 -11.27
N ARG A 73 -8.15 12.06 -10.43
CA ARG A 73 -8.46 13.27 -9.65
C ARG A 73 -7.39 13.56 -8.60
N TRP A 74 -6.90 12.53 -7.92
CA TRP A 74 -5.81 12.67 -6.96
C TRP A 74 -4.51 13.16 -7.65
N LEU A 75 -4.18 12.62 -8.82
CA LEU A 75 -3.00 13.03 -9.60
C LEU A 75 -3.07 14.51 -9.98
N VAL A 76 -4.20 14.97 -10.50
CA VAL A 76 -4.37 16.40 -10.85
C VAL A 76 -4.16 17.31 -9.64
N GLU A 77 -4.60 16.90 -8.46
CA GLU A 77 -4.53 17.70 -7.23
C GLU A 77 -3.15 17.65 -6.53
N ASN A 78 -2.36 16.57 -6.69
CA ASN A 78 -1.18 16.31 -5.85
C ASN A 78 0.12 16.14 -6.65
N LEU A 79 0.06 15.89 -7.95
CA LEU A 79 1.25 15.70 -8.76
C LEU A 79 1.90 17.08 -9.00
N PRO A 80 3.23 17.22 -8.78
CA PRO A 80 3.92 18.47 -9.07
C PRO A 80 3.74 18.81 -10.55
N GLN A 81 3.16 19.98 -10.83
CA GLN A 81 2.99 20.49 -12.18
C GLN A 81 4.30 21.10 -12.67
N GLY A 82 4.60 20.94 -13.97
CA GLY A 82 5.77 21.55 -14.60
C GLY A 82 7.09 20.79 -14.39
N VAL A 83 7.04 19.51 -14.00
CA VAL A 83 8.22 18.64 -14.10
C VAL A 83 8.43 18.31 -15.58
N GLU A 84 9.53 18.80 -16.14
CA GLU A 84 10.02 18.38 -17.45
C GLU A 84 10.44 16.91 -17.33
N LEU A 85 9.57 16.01 -17.79
CA LEU A 85 9.90 14.60 -17.89
C LEU A 85 10.61 14.41 -19.23
N GLU A 86 11.86 13.95 -19.19
CA GLU A 86 12.53 13.44 -20.39
C GLU A 86 11.72 12.24 -20.90
N LEU A 87 10.93 12.49 -21.95
CA LEU A 87 10.15 11.44 -22.58
C LEU A 87 11.10 10.61 -23.43
N PRO A 88 11.11 9.28 -23.29
CA PRO A 88 11.86 8.43 -24.18
C PRO A 88 11.35 8.62 -25.62
N ASP A 89 12.27 8.49 -26.58
CA ASP A 89 11.92 8.58 -27.99
C ASP A 89 10.81 7.59 -28.33
N ARG A 90 9.73 8.08 -28.93
CA ARG A 90 8.58 7.26 -29.35
C ARG A 90 8.93 6.25 -30.44
N SER A 91 10.06 6.46 -31.13
CA SER A 91 10.59 5.54 -32.13
C SER A 91 11.38 4.37 -31.52
N SER A 92 11.75 4.46 -30.23
CA SER A 92 12.47 3.38 -29.56
C SER A 92 11.52 2.20 -29.33
N SER A 93 11.85 1.07 -29.95
CA SER A 93 11.12 -0.18 -29.72
C SER A 93 11.30 -0.54 -28.24
N ARG A 94 10.20 -0.56 -27.48
CA ARG A 94 10.23 -1.12 -26.12
C ARG A 94 10.55 -2.59 -26.25
N GLU A 95 11.58 -3.06 -25.57
CA GLU A 95 11.84 -4.49 -25.45
C GLU A 95 10.57 -5.14 -24.87
N ALA A 96 9.96 -6.03 -25.63
CA ALA A 96 8.78 -6.75 -25.18
C ALA A 96 9.25 -7.70 -24.06
N PRO A 97 8.75 -7.56 -22.82
CA PRO A 97 9.26 -8.31 -21.65
C PRO A 97 9.12 -9.84 -21.74
N PHE A 98 8.48 -10.34 -22.80
CA PHE A 98 8.15 -11.75 -23.01
C PHE A 98 8.46 -12.24 -24.43
N GLN A 99 9.27 -11.51 -25.21
CA GLN A 99 9.79 -12.03 -26.48
C GLN A 99 10.99 -12.94 -26.19
N GLU A 100 10.71 -14.11 -25.62
CA GLU A 100 11.64 -15.24 -25.67
C GLU A 100 11.72 -15.75 -27.10
N GLU A 101 12.95 -15.80 -27.61
CA GLU A 101 13.43 -16.50 -28.81
C GLU A 101 12.46 -17.59 -29.29
N ASN A 102 11.65 -17.26 -30.28
CA ASN A 102 11.03 -18.24 -31.16
C ASN A 102 11.46 -17.97 -32.60
N GLU A 103 12.77 -17.95 -32.83
CA GLU A 103 13.39 -18.18 -34.13
C GLU A 103 14.38 -19.34 -33.92
N ALA A 104 13.91 -20.57 -34.06
CA ALA A 104 13.88 -21.33 -35.30
C ALA A 104 15.15 -22.17 -35.50
N LYS A 105 14.93 -23.48 -35.28
CA LYS A 105 15.46 -24.62 -36.04
C LYS A 105 16.77 -25.26 -35.60
#